data_AF-A0A2W6D7I2-F1
#
_entry.id   AF-A0A2W6D7I2-F1
#
_cell.length_a   1.000
_cell.length_b   1.000
_cell.length_c   1.000
_cell.angle_alpha   90.00
_cell.angle_beta   90.00
_cell.angle_gamma   90.00
#
_symmetry.space_group_name_H-M   'P 1'
#
loop_
_entity.id
_entity.type
_entity.pdbx_description
1 polymer ?
#
loop_
_entity_poly.entity_id
_entity_poly.type
_entity_poly.pdbx_seq_one_letter_code
_entity_poly.pdbx_strand_id
1 'polypeptide(L)'
;MLHHVHTAAAQDALFAEAFRVLRPGGCFAGSDSIASPGLRDFHAGDIYTPVDPQTLPGRLGDAGFTDIIVQTAPDGGWFAFSAGTR
;
A
#
# COMPACT_ATOMS: atom_id res chain seq x y z
N MET A 1 -0.52 7.81 2.40
CA MET A 1 0.79 7.74 3.10
C MET A 1 1.82 6.92 2.35
N LEU A 2 1.48 5.71 1.86
CA LEU A 2 2.42 4.90 1.05
C LEU A 2 2.89 5.65 -0.20
N HIS A 3 2.06 6.54 -0.74
CA HIS A 3 2.44 7.42 -1.85
C HIS A 3 3.55 8.44 -1.55
N HIS A 4 3.93 8.64 -0.29
CA HIS A 4 5.11 9.45 0.06
C HIS A 4 6.39 8.62 0.21
N VAL A 5 6.34 7.31 -0.02
CA VAL A 5 7.56 6.48 -0.04
C VAL A 5 8.24 6.65 -1.40
N HIS A 6 9.53 6.99 -1.38
CA HIS A 6 10.28 7.51 -2.54
C HIS A 6 10.20 6.68 -3.83
N THR A 7 10.13 5.36 -3.74
CA THR A 7 10.12 4.47 -4.91
C THR A 7 9.26 3.24 -4.64
N ALA A 8 8.84 2.56 -5.71
CA ALA A 8 8.13 1.28 -5.58
C ALA A 8 8.98 0.23 -4.83
N ALA A 9 10.29 0.18 -5.10
CA ALA A 9 11.20 -0.71 -4.37
C ALA A 9 11.30 -0.37 -2.87
N ALA A 10 11.28 0.91 -2.50
CA ALA A 10 11.25 1.31 -1.10
C ALA A 10 9.91 0.96 -0.41
N GLN A 11 8.79 1.01 -1.15
CA GLN A 11 7.51 0.50 -0.65
C GLN A 11 7.55 -1.02 -0.46
N ASP A 12 8.15 -1.77 -1.38
CA ASP A 12 8.28 -3.23 -1.25
C ASP A 12 9.16 -3.60 -0.04
N ALA A 13 10.26 -2.88 0.16
CA ALA A 13 11.08 -3.01 1.35
C ALA A 13 10.31 -2.68 2.64
N LEU A 14 9.44 -1.66 2.62
CA LEU A 14 8.55 -1.34 3.73
C LEU A 14 7.58 -2.48 4.00
N PHE A 15 6.99 -3.11 2.98
CA PHE A 15 6.09 -4.25 3.16
C PHE A 15 6.80 -5.45 3.77
N ALA A 16 8.00 -5.77 3.29
CA ALA A 16 8.83 -6.83 3.87
C ALA A 16 9.19 -6.55 5.34
N GLU A 17 9.52 -5.31 5.66
CA GLU A 17 9.83 -4.90 7.03
C GLU A 17 8.59 -4.94 7.93
N ALA A 18 7.43 -4.51 7.43
CA ALA A 18 6.16 -4.62 8.13
C ALA A 18 5.82 -6.08 8.46
N PHE A 19 6.02 -7.00 7.51
CA PHE A 19 5.86 -8.43 7.76
C PHE A 19 6.83 -8.93 8.84
N ARG A 20 8.10 -8.54 8.76
CA ARG A 20 9.16 -8.97 9.69
C ARG A 20 8.89 -8.56 11.14
N VAL A 21 8.32 -7.37 11.36
CA VAL A 21 8.11 -6.81 12.72
C VAL A 21 6.77 -7.22 13.34
N LEU A 22 5.83 -7.68 12.54
CA LEU A 22 4.56 -8.20 13.04
C LEU A 22 4.76 -9.59 13.66
N ARG A 23 4.13 -9.82 14.82
CA ARG A 23 4.04 -11.16 15.41
C ARG A 23 3.19 -12.07 14.52
N PRO A 24 3.40 -13.41 14.54
CA PRO A 24 2.46 -14.37 13.95
C PRO A 24 1.01 -14.11 14.38
N GLY A 25 0.07 -14.22 13.44
CA GLY A 25 -1.33 -13.82 13.62
C GLY A 25 -1.60 -12.30 13.66
N GLY A 26 -0.59 -11.46 13.40
CA GLY A 26 -0.73 -10.02 13.23
C GLY A 26 -1.41 -9.62 11.91
N CYS A 27 -1.83 -8.36 11.83
CA CYS A 27 -2.47 -7.78 10.64
C CYS A 27 -1.77 -6.46 10.29
N PHE A 28 -1.35 -6.34 9.04
CA PHE A 28 -0.96 -5.08 8.42
C PHE A 28 -2.15 -4.52 7.65
N ALA A 29 -2.66 -3.37 8.09
CA ALA A 29 -3.80 -2.72 7.46
C ALA A 29 -3.51 -1.24 7.24
N GLY A 30 -4.09 -0.70 6.17
CA GLY A 30 -3.90 0.70 5.82
C GLY A 30 -4.85 1.14 4.71
N SER A 31 -4.75 2.41 4.36
CA SER A 31 -5.46 2.99 3.23
C SER A 31 -4.55 3.97 2.50
N ASP A 32 -4.83 4.15 1.21
CA ASP A 32 -4.18 5.20 0.46
C ASP A 32 -5.04 5.77 -0.68
N SER A 33 -4.66 6.94 -1.16
CA SER A 33 -5.29 7.59 -2.31
C SER A 33 -4.89 6.91 -3.62
N ILE A 34 -5.83 6.81 -4.55
CA ILE A 34 -5.58 6.36 -5.92
C ILE A 34 -5.05 7.51 -6.75
N ALA A 35 -4.14 7.22 -7.68
CA ALA A 35 -3.50 8.23 -8.51
C ALA A 35 -4.52 9.05 -9.31
N SER A 36 -4.41 10.37 -9.26
CA SER A 36 -5.20 11.28 -10.09
C SER A 36 -4.40 12.55 -10.41
N PRO A 37 -4.75 13.29 -11.48
CA PRO A 37 -4.07 14.55 -11.82
C PRO A 37 -4.13 15.58 -10.69
N GLY A 38 -5.31 15.80 -10.10
CA GLY A 38 -5.46 16.76 -9.01
C GLY A 38 -4.68 16.38 -7.76
N LEU A 39 -4.56 15.08 -7.46
CA LEU A 39 -3.73 14.61 -6.35
C LEU A 39 -2.24 14.81 -6.63
N ARG A 40 -1.78 14.59 -7.88
CA ARG A 40 -0.41 14.88 -8.29
C ARG A 40 -0.08 16.35 -8.12
N ASP A 41 -0.97 17.24 -8.54
CA ASP A 41 -0.79 18.69 -8.42
C ASP A 41 -0.74 19.12 -6.95
N PHE A 42 -1.59 18.53 -6.09
CA PHE A 42 -1.56 18.76 -4.64
C PHE A 42 -0.21 18.37 -4.00
N HIS A 43 0.50 17.40 -4.58
CA HIS A 43 1.81 16.95 -4.13
C HIS A 43 2.98 17.61 -4.89
N ALA A 44 2.76 18.75 -5.55
CA ALA A 44 3.84 19.47 -6.21
C ALA A 44 4.93 19.88 -5.20
N GLY A 45 6.16 19.41 -5.43
CA GLY A 45 7.29 19.65 -4.52
C GLY A 45 7.43 18.62 -3.38
N ASP A 46 6.58 17.59 -3.36
CA ASP A 46 6.63 16.46 -2.43
C ASP A 46 6.90 15.14 -3.18
N ILE A 47 7.18 14.07 -2.44
CA ILE A 47 7.27 12.71 -2.95
C ILE A 47 5.87 12.23 -3.33
N TYR A 48 5.74 11.72 -4.56
CA TYR A 48 4.49 11.20 -5.06
C TYR A 48 4.69 9.92 -5.89
N THR A 49 4.64 8.78 -5.20
CA THR A 49 4.76 7.42 -5.74
C THR A 49 3.48 6.63 -5.44
N PRO A 50 2.37 6.88 -6.15
CA PRO A 50 1.10 6.22 -5.84
C PRO A 50 1.20 4.69 -5.98
N VAL A 51 0.46 3.99 -5.13
CA VAL A 51 0.34 2.53 -5.17
C VAL A 51 -0.88 2.16 -6.01
N ASP A 52 -0.71 1.27 -6.98
CA ASP A 52 -1.83 0.70 -7.72
C ASP A 52 -2.50 -0.41 -6.87
N PRO A 53 -3.77 -0.25 -6.45
CA PRO A 53 -4.48 -1.26 -5.67
C PRO A 53 -4.64 -2.60 -6.39
N GLN A 54 -4.55 -2.65 -7.72
CA GLN A 54 -4.64 -3.91 -8.48
C GLN A 54 -3.37 -4.75 -8.36
N THR A 55 -2.21 -4.11 -8.19
CA THR A 55 -0.91 -4.79 -8.04
C THR A 55 -0.54 -5.05 -6.59
N LEU A 56 -1.17 -4.33 -5.65
CA LEU A 56 -0.86 -4.40 -4.23
C LEU A 56 -0.98 -5.82 -3.63
N PRO A 57 -1.98 -6.66 -3.99
CA PRO A 57 -2.05 -8.03 -3.46
C PRO A 57 -0.81 -8.87 -3.79
N GLY A 58 -0.27 -8.76 -5.01
CA GLY A 58 0.95 -9.47 -5.40
C GLY A 58 2.15 -9.02 -4.57
N ARG A 59 2.33 -7.70 -4.43
CA ARG A 59 3.44 -7.09 -3.68
C ARG A 59 3.43 -7.44 -2.19
N LEU A 60 2.25 -7.45 -1.57
CA LEU A 60 2.08 -7.90 -0.18
C LEU A 60 2.32 -9.42 -0.04
N GLY A 61 1.91 -10.21 -1.03
CA GLY A 61 2.18 -11.65 -1.09
C GLY A 61 3.67 -11.97 -1.20
N ASP A 62 4.40 -11.22 -2.04
CA ASP A 62 5.86 -11.34 -2.19
C ASP A 62 6.61 -11.02 -0.89
N ALA A 63 6.04 -10.15 -0.04
CA ALA A 63 6.56 -9.86 1.30
C ALA A 63 6.24 -10.94 2.35
N GLY A 64 5.37 -11.91 2.03
CA GLY A 64 5.01 -13.04 2.90
C GLY A 64 3.63 -12.95 3.55
N PHE A 65 2.87 -11.87 3.32
CA PHE A 65 1.53 -11.75 3.88
C PHE A 65 0.52 -12.72 3.24
N THR A 66 -0.52 -13.06 3.99
CA THR A 66 -1.67 -13.86 3.55
C THR A 66 -2.98 -13.14 3.82
N ASP A 67 -4.11 -13.74 3.42
CA ASP A 67 -5.47 -13.22 3.69
C ASP A 67 -5.64 -11.76 3.26
N ILE A 68 -5.04 -11.44 2.10
CA ILE A 68 -4.93 -10.07 1.59
C ILE A 68 -6.28 -9.64 1.00
N ILE A 69 -6.80 -8.52 1.50
CA ILE A 69 -8.02 -7.90 1.01
C ILE A 69 -7.67 -6.48 0.60
N VAL A 70 -8.09 -6.08 -0.60
CA VAL A 70 -7.99 -4.70 -1.08
C VAL A 70 -9.37 -4.27 -1.56
N GLN A 71 -9.83 -3.12 -1.07
CA GLN A 71 -11.13 -2.54 -1.43
C GLN A 71 -10.94 -1.12 -1.92
N THR A 72 -11.43 -0.84 -3.11
CA THR A 72 -11.45 0.52 -3.67
C THR A 72 -12.77 1.19 -3.34
N ALA A 73 -12.73 2.48 -2.99
CA ALA A 73 -13.91 3.27 -2.78
C ALA A 73 -14.77 3.37 -4.05
N PRO A 74 -16.10 3.48 -3.95
CA PRO A 74 -16.98 3.54 -5.13
C PRO A 74 -16.66 4.69 -6.10
N ASP A 75 -16.11 5.79 -5.60
CA ASP A 75 -15.70 6.96 -6.38
C ASP A 75 -14.29 6.82 -6.99
N GLY A 76 -13.58 5.74 -6.68
CA GLY A 76 -12.22 5.48 -7.16
C GLY A 76 -11.16 6.42 -6.57
N GLY A 77 -11.47 7.19 -5.52
CA GLY A 77 -10.53 8.18 -4.96
C GLY A 77 -9.48 7.59 -4.03
N TRP A 78 -9.78 6.45 -3.39
CA TRP A 78 -8.92 5.80 -2.41
C TRP A 78 -9.20 4.31 -2.31
N PHE A 79 -8.31 3.58 -1.65
CA PHE A 79 -8.49 2.18 -1.31
C PHE A 79 -8.08 1.92 0.14
N ALA A 80 -8.63 0.86 0.73
CA ALA A 80 -8.15 0.27 1.98
C ALA A 80 -7.68 -1.16 1.72
N PHE A 81 -6.78 -1.64 2.58
CA PHE A 81 -6.32 -3.01 2.56
C PHE A 81 -6.08 -3.57 3.96
N SER A 82 -6.09 -4.90 4.05
CA SER A 82 -5.62 -5.66 5.20
C SER A 82 -4.87 -6.89 4.72
N ALA A 83 -3.85 -7.32 5.47
CA ALA A 83 -3.01 -8.45 5.14
C ALA A 83 -2.52 -9.13 6.44
N GLY A 84 -2.72 -10.43 6.58
CA GLY A 84 -2.39 -11.22 7.76
C GLY A 84 -0.99 -11.83 7.71
N THR A 85 -0.41 -12.09 8.87
CA THR A 85 0.74 -12.98 9.04
C THR A 85 0.25 -14.32 9.60
N ARG A 86 0.70 -15.45 9.05
CA ARG A 86 0.38 -16.78 9.61
C ARG A 86 1.07 -17.03 10.94
#